data_AF-A0A257VUP9-F1
#
_entry.id   AF-A0A257VUP9-F1
#
_cell.length_a   1.000
_cell.length_b   1.000
_cell.length_c   1.000
_cell.angle_alpha   90.00
_cell.angle_beta   90.00
_cell.angle_gamma   90.00
#
_symmetry.space_group_name_H-M   'P 1'
#
loop_
_entity.id
_entity.type
_entity.pdbx_description
1 polymer ?
#
loop_
_entity_poly.entity_id
_entity_poly.type
_entity_poly.pdbx_seq_one_letter_code
_entity_poly.pdbx_strand_id
1 'polypeptide(L)'
;MRIALFFLLSLAGLAKDVDFNGRWNITVPNEPRRRAWWLEVDGAGTQAIKGRFVGAPGGDMNAIPEIAVKSGVLRFVFERNYLRKPTGTDKGVYTARVVNGDLVGEFQVEGNPASKLAFVGKRAPVIKDTEDGKWKPGKPVELFNGKDLSNWSALVPGKPLGWTVDKGIMNNIAGANNLVSSQTFWNFELHGEFRLGVGSNAGLGLRGRYEVQIIDDYGKAPDTHGTGALYSRIKPRENAAKKPGEWNTYDIRLVGRTVTIIVNGVTVIDRAEVEGLTAMAHDPNEATPGPISVQGDHGAVEIRKLTVTPLVR
;
A
#
# COMPACT_ATOMS: atom_id res chain seq x y z
N MET A 1 56.10 25.99 0.92
CA MET A 1 55.56 24.69 0.48
C MET A 1 54.04 24.76 0.59
N ARG A 2 53.30 25.05 -0.49
CA ARG A 2 51.83 25.13 -0.49
C ARG A 2 51.29 23.79 -0.99
N ILE A 3 50.56 23.08 -0.14
CA ILE A 3 49.90 21.81 -0.46
C ILE A 3 48.65 22.15 -1.27
N ALA A 4 48.63 21.76 -2.55
CA ALA A 4 47.46 21.83 -3.40
C ALA A 4 46.54 20.63 -3.07
N LEU A 5 45.37 20.93 -2.50
CA LEU A 5 44.33 19.96 -2.22
C LEU A 5 43.58 19.68 -3.53
N PHE A 6 43.84 18.53 -4.16
CA PHE A 6 43.06 18.06 -5.30
C PHE A 6 41.67 17.62 -4.82
N PHE A 7 40.64 18.39 -5.14
CA PHE A 7 39.26 17.92 -5.10
C PHE A 7 39.08 16.88 -6.21
N LEU A 8 38.95 15.60 -5.85
CA LEU A 8 38.36 14.61 -6.74
C LEU A 8 36.87 14.96 -6.88
N LEU A 9 36.51 15.63 -7.98
CA LEU A 9 35.14 15.58 -8.48
C LEU A 9 34.86 14.13 -8.87
N SER A 10 34.02 13.45 -8.08
CA SER A 10 33.38 12.23 -8.56
C SER A 10 32.43 12.63 -9.69
N LEU A 11 32.79 12.25 -10.91
CA LEU A 11 31.89 12.25 -12.06
C LEU A 11 30.84 11.17 -11.80
N ALA A 12 29.81 11.50 -11.02
CA ALA A 12 28.57 10.73 -11.01
C ALA A 12 28.04 10.76 -12.45
N GLY A 13 28.06 9.61 -13.12
CA GLY A 13 27.53 9.48 -14.48
C GLY A 13 26.11 10.06 -14.51
N LEU A 14 25.86 10.97 -15.44
CA LEU A 14 24.51 11.44 -15.72
C LEU A 14 23.64 10.21 -16.01
N ALA A 15 22.64 9.96 -15.17
CA ALA A 15 21.63 8.95 -15.46
C ALA A 15 21.04 9.25 -16.84
N LYS A 16 20.88 8.23 -17.67
CA LYS A 16 20.18 8.41 -18.94
C LYS A 16 18.70 8.60 -18.61
N ASP A 17 18.01 9.48 -19.32
CA ASP A 17 16.58 9.74 -19.07
C ASP A 17 15.73 8.46 -19.13
N VAL A 18 16.17 7.44 -19.89
CA VAL A 18 15.54 6.13 -19.97
C VAL A 18 15.61 5.31 -18.66
N ASP A 19 16.55 5.63 -17.76
CA ASP A 19 16.78 4.86 -16.53
C ASP A 19 15.63 5.02 -15.52
N PHE A 20 14.80 6.05 -15.67
CA PHE A 20 13.61 6.27 -14.84
C PHE A 20 12.48 5.30 -15.15
N ASN A 21 12.46 4.67 -16.34
CA ASN A 21 11.41 3.74 -16.73
C ASN A 21 11.31 2.53 -15.78
N GLY A 22 10.08 2.03 -15.64
CA GLY A 22 9.72 0.90 -14.79
C GLY A 22 9.06 1.32 -13.48
N ARG A 23 8.98 0.36 -12.56
CA ARG A 23 8.27 0.49 -11.28
C ARG A 23 9.27 0.68 -10.13
N TRP A 24 8.92 1.53 -9.19
CA TRP A 24 9.72 1.93 -8.05
C TRP A 24 8.92 1.82 -6.76
N ASN A 25 9.44 1.09 -5.79
CA ASN A 25 8.91 1.00 -4.44
C ASN A 25 9.65 2.01 -3.57
N ILE A 26 8.92 2.96 -3.01
CA ILE A 26 9.49 4.18 -2.42
C ILE A 26 9.30 4.17 -0.90
N THR A 27 10.42 4.32 -0.20
CA THR A 27 10.48 4.57 1.24
C THR A 27 10.53 6.08 1.48
N VAL A 28 9.72 6.55 2.43
CA VAL A 28 9.70 7.96 2.86
C VAL A 28 9.91 8.01 4.38
N PRO A 29 11.17 8.12 4.86
CA PRO A 29 11.50 7.90 6.28
C PRO A 29 10.72 8.76 7.27
N ASN A 30 10.43 10.00 6.88
CA ASN A 30 9.76 10.99 7.73
C ASN A 30 8.29 11.22 7.33
N GLU A 31 7.66 10.30 6.59
CA GLU A 31 6.23 10.42 6.27
C GLU A 31 5.39 10.20 7.55
N PRO A 32 4.51 11.15 7.92
CA PRO A 32 3.83 11.11 9.22
C PRO A 32 2.92 9.89 9.45
N ARG A 33 2.41 9.27 8.38
CA ARG A 33 1.55 8.08 8.43
C ARG A 33 2.33 6.79 8.20
N ARG A 34 3.67 6.87 8.06
CA ARG A 34 4.58 5.76 7.74
C ARG A 34 4.19 4.98 6.47
N ARG A 35 3.64 5.67 5.48
CA ARG A 35 3.24 5.03 4.23
C ARG A 35 4.43 4.91 3.26
N ALA A 36 4.54 3.73 2.68
CA ALA A 36 5.32 3.51 1.47
C ALA A 36 4.60 4.13 0.27
N TRP A 37 5.38 4.62 -0.69
CA TRP A 37 4.87 5.13 -1.96
C TRP A 37 5.26 4.18 -3.10
N TRP A 38 4.63 4.37 -4.24
CA TRP A 38 4.94 3.59 -5.44
C TRP A 38 4.84 4.49 -6.67
N LEU A 39 5.78 4.32 -7.60
CA LEU A 39 5.84 5.07 -8.84
C LEU A 39 6.07 4.12 -10.01
N GLU A 40 5.33 4.31 -11.09
CA GLU A 40 5.66 3.76 -12.40
C GLU A 40 5.89 4.90 -13.39
N VAL A 41 6.96 4.78 -14.17
CA VAL A 41 7.28 5.68 -15.27
C VAL A 41 7.39 4.85 -16.54
N ASP A 42 6.77 5.33 -17.61
CA ASP A 42 6.83 4.74 -18.94
C ASP A 42 7.16 5.83 -19.98
N GLY A 43 7.92 5.47 -21.00
CA GLY A 43 8.32 6.40 -22.07
C GLY A 43 9.32 7.51 -21.65
N ALA A 44 10.01 7.40 -20.51
CA ALA A 44 11.06 8.34 -20.15
C ALA A 44 12.20 8.33 -21.20
N GLY A 45 12.67 9.52 -21.57
CA GLY A 45 13.54 9.73 -22.74
C GLY A 45 12.79 10.00 -24.05
N THR A 46 11.44 10.02 -24.01
CA THR A 46 10.59 10.37 -25.16
C THR A 46 9.65 11.53 -24.82
N GLN A 47 8.99 12.09 -25.84
CA GLN A 47 7.92 13.08 -25.64
C GLN A 47 6.62 12.47 -25.08
N ALA A 48 6.47 11.15 -25.12
CA ALA A 48 5.28 10.42 -24.67
C ALA A 48 5.40 9.89 -23.22
N ILE A 49 6.28 10.50 -22.41
CA ILE A 49 6.47 10.10 -21.02
C ILE A 49 5.13 10.21 -20.25
N LYS A 50 4.84 9.17 -19.48
CA LYS A 50 3.69 9.11 -18.58
C LYS A 50 4.11 8.38 -17.30
N GLY A 51 3.28 8.49 -16.27
CA GLY A 51 3.50 7.71 -15.07
C GLY A 51 2.26 7.57 -14.22
N ARG A 52 2.36 6.69 -13.24
CA ARG A 52 1.32 6.45 -12.24
C ARG A 52 1.93 6.45 -10.84
N PHE A 53 1.18 6.92 -9.85
CA PHE A 53 1.72 7.16 -8.51
C PHE A 53 0.71 6.81 -7.41
N VAL A 54 1.18 6.08 -6.40
CA VAL A 54 0.56 5.96 -5.08
C VAL A 54 1.40 6.75 -4.09
N GLY A 55 0.78 7.72 -3.42
CA GLY A 55 1.46 8.51 -2.40
C GLY A 55 0.60 9.67 -1.91
N ALA A 56 1.23 10.60 -1.20
CA ALA A 56 0.54 11.63 -0.41
C ALA A 56 -0.40 12.57 -1.21
N PRO A 57 -1.40 13.17 -0.56
CA PRO A 57 -1.89 12.86 0.78
C PRO A 57 -2.83 11.65 0.81
N GLY A 58 -3.43 11.28 -0.32
CA GLY A 58 -4.31 10.12 -0.50
C GLY A 58 -3.54 8.82 -0.64
N GLY A 59 -4.15 7.82 -1.27
CA GLY A 59 -3.51 6.54 -1.58
C GLY A 59 -4.01 5.88 -2.86
N ASP A 60 -4.81 6.62 -3.65
CA ASP A 60 -5.30 6.13 -4.93
C ASP A 60 -4.16 5.96 -5.93
N MET A 61 -4.40 5.07 -6.89
CA MET A 61 -3.56 4.91 -8.07
C MET A 61 -3.89 6.01 -9.06
N ASN A 62 -3.04 7.04 -9.10
CA ASN A 62 -3.29 8.20 -9.94
C ASN A 62 -2.36 8.23 -11.14
N ALA A 63 -2.90 8.50 -12.33
CA ALA A 63 -2.09 8.97 -13.44
C ALA A 63 -1.44 10.32 -13.05
N ILE A 64 -0.18 10.50 -13.43
CA ILE A 64 0.58 11.72 -13.14
C ILE A 64 0.21 12.79 -14.19
N PRO A 65 -0.37 13.94 -13.78
CA PRO A 65 -0.80 14.98 -14.73
C PRO A 65 0.34 15.66 -15.46
N GLU A 66 1.42 15.98 -14.73
CA GLU A 66 2.62 16.59 -15.29
C GLU A 66 3.83 15.76 -14.89
N ILE A 67 4.56 15.25 -15.89
CA ILE A 67 5.78 14.48 -15.71
C ILE A 67 6.78 14.85 -16.80
N ALA A 68 8.05 15.02 -16.42
CA ALA A 68 9.13 15.25 -17.36
C ALA A 68 10.45 14.76 -16.77
N VAL A 69 11.37 14.34 -17.64
CA VAL A 69 12.78 14.21 -17.30
C VAL A 69 13.55 15.32 -18.02
N LYS A 70 14.35 16.09 -17.29
CA LYS A 70 15.22 17.11 -17.86
C LYS A 70 16.59 17.05 -17.19
N SER A 71 17.65 16.91 -17.99
CA SER A 71 19.03 16.87 -17.49
C SER A 71 19.25 15.85 -16.36
N GLY A 72 18.69 14.63 -16.54
CA GLY A 72 18.77 13.56 -15.56
C GLY A 72 18.01 13.80 -14.25
N VAL A 73 17.01 14.69 -14.27
CA VAL A 73 16.07 14.92 -13.15
C VAL A 73 14.66 14.57 -13.61
N LEU A 74 14.07 13.56 -12.99
CA LEU A 74 12.62 13.34 -13.06
C LEU A 74 11.94 14.39 -12.21
N ARG A 75 10.96 15.08 -12.79
CA ARG A 75 10.06 15.98 -12.08
C ARG A 75 8.62 15.58 -12.39
N PHE A 76 7.79 15.48 -11.36
CA PHE A 76 6.36 15.36 -11.54
C PHE A 76 5.56 16.19 -10.53
N VAL A 77 4.32 16.51 -10.88
CA VAL A 77 3.46 17.43 -10.11
C VAL A 77 2.07 16.87 -9.97
N PHE A 78 1.47 17.17 -8.82
CA PHE A 78 0.05 16.96 -8.56
C PHE A 78 -0.52 18.18 -7.84
N GLU A 79 -1.73 18.58 -8.21
CA GLU A 79 -2.54 19.51 -7.40
C GLU A 79 -3.46 18.73 -6.46
N ARG A 80 -3.20 18.83 -5.15
CA ARG A 80 -3.97 18.13 -4.10
C ARG A 80 -4.00 18.95 -2.83
N ASN A 81 -4.89 18.65 -1.91
CA ASN A 81 -4.94 19.34 -0.62
C ASN A 81 -3.89 18.78 0.37
N TYR A 82 -2.60 19.06 0.12
CA TYR A 82 -1.49 18.57 0.95
C TYR A 82 -1.46 19.21 2.33
N LEU A 83 -1.80 20.51 2.39
CA LEU A 83 -1.81 21.29 3.63
C LEU A 83 -3.11 21.18 4.42
N ARG A 84 -4.06 20.33 3.97
CA ARG A 84 -5.37 20.08 4.62
C ARG A 84 -6.16 21.37 4.89
N LYS A 85 -6.16 22.28 3.92
CA LYS A 85 -6.96 23.49 3.93
C LYS A 85 -8.46 23.16 3.81
N PRO A 86 -9.37 23.99 4.32
CA PRO A 86 -10.81 23.79 4.14
C PRO A 86 -11.24 23.77 2.66
N THR A 87 -10.55 24.56 1.82
CA THR A 87 -10.82 24.67 0.38
C THR A 87 -9.51 24.79 -0.41
N GLY A 88 -9.59 24.47 -1.70
CA GLY A 88 -8.49 24.60 -2.66
C GLY A 88 -7.47 23.46 -2.63
N THR A 89 -6.50 23.57 -3.52
CA THR A 89 -5.39 22.63 -3.70
C THR A 89 -4.06 23.31 -3.39
N ASP A 90 -3.02 22.51 -3.25
CA ASP A 90 -1.63 22.90 -3.28
C ASP A 90 -0.92 22.16 -4.40
N LYS A 91 0.09 22.82 -4.96
CA LYS A 91 0.96 22.21 -5.97
C LYS A 91 2.09 21.44 -5.29
N GLY A 92 1.94 20.12 -5.25
CA GLY A 92 2.97 19.21 -4.78
C GLY A 92 3.96 18.90 -5.89
N VAL A 93 5.24 19.18 -5.65
CA VAL A 93 6.33 18.97 -6.61
C VAL A 93 7.22 17.84 -6.11
N TYR A 94 7.45 16.87 -6.97
CA TYR A 94 8.35 15.75 -6.72
C TYR A 94 9.52 15.86 -7.68
N THR A 95 10.74 15.73 -7.17
CA THR A 95 11.95 15.66 -8.00
C THR A 95 12.79 14.47 -7.59
N ALA A 96 13.43 13.80 -8.55
CA ALA A 96 14.28 12.66 -8.28
C ALA A 96 15.39 12.49 -9.32
N ARG A 97 16.48 11.82 -8.91
CA ARG A 97 17.56 11.35 -9.76
C ARG A 97 17.75 9.86 -9.55
N VAL A 98 18.24 9.15 -10.57
CA VAL A 98 18.77 7.80 -10.38
C VAL A 98 20.22 7.90 -9.93
N VAL A 99 20.53 7.39 -8.74
CA VAL A 99 21.87 7.38 -8.15
C VAL A 99 22.20 5.96 -7.73
N ASN A 100 23.24 5.37 -8.33
CA ASN A 100 23.63 3.97 -8.08
C ASN A 100 22.48 2.96 -8.23
N GLY A 101 21.56 3.21 -9.17
CA GLY A 101 20.40 2.35 -9.44
C GLY A 101 19.16 2.64 -8.58
N ASP A 102 19.26 3.54 -7.59
CA ASP A 102 18.16 3.95 -6.72
C ASP A 102 17.55 5.28 -7.17
N LEU A 103 16.24 5.44 -7.02
CA LEU A 103 15.55 6.70 -7.24
C LEU A 103 15.63 7.55 -5.98
N VAL A 104 16.55 8.51 -5.93
CA VAL A 104 16.72 9.41 -4.78
C VAL A 104 16.04 10.73 -5.07
N GLY A 105 15.10 11.14 -4.22
CA GLY A 105 14.29 12.32 -4.49
C GLY A 105 13.70 13.00 -3.28
N GLU A 106 12.95 14.04 -3.57
CA GLU A 106 12.25 14.86 -2.58
C GLU A 106 10.88 15.30 -3.10
N PHE A 107 9.94 15.38 -2.17
CA PHE A 107 8.65 16.02 -2.32
C PHE A 107 8.65 17.36 -1.58
N GLN A 108 7.98 18.37 -2.15
CA GLN A 108 7.69 19.63 -1.48
C GLN A 108 6.41 20.26 -2.04
N VAL A 109 5.61 20.90 -1.17
CA VAL A 109 4.57 21.84 -1.58
C VAL A 109 5.21 23.17 -2.00
N GLU A 110 4.92 23.63 -3.22
CA GLU A 110 5.45 24.88 -3.79
C GLU A 110 5.24 26.05 -2.82
N GLY A 111 6.30 26.81 -2.53
CA GLY A 111 6.26 27.92 -1.57
C GLY A 111 6.29 27.51 -0.08
N ASN A 112 6.32 26.23 0.26
CA ASN A 112 6.34 25.76 1.66
C ASN A 112 7.51 24.79 1.96
N PRO A 113 8.70 25.30 2.34
CA PRO A 113 9.86 24.46 2.65
C PRO A 113 9.66 23.47 3.81
N ALA A 114 8.77 23.77 4.76
CA ALA A 114 8.50 22.90 5.91
C ALA A 114 7.76 21.60 5.53
N SER A 115 7.19 21.54 4.32
CA SER A 115 6.51 20.35 3.80
C SER A 115 7.45 19.30 3.19
N LYS A 116 8.77 19.57 3.17
CA LYS A 116 9.75 18.76 2.46
C LYS A 116 9.85 17.33 3.02
N LEU A 117 9.76 16.34 2.14
CA LEU A 117 9.99 14.93 2.46
C LEU A 117 11.03 14.35 1.51
N ALA A 118 12.12 13.80 2.05
CA ALA A 118 13.05 13.00 1.27
C ALA A 118 12.51 11.58 1.06
N PHE A 119 12.79 10.99 -0.09
CA PHE A 119 12.40 9.62 -0.41
C PHE A 119 13.48 8.87 -1.19
N VAL A 120 13.47 7.55 -1.06
CA VAL A 120 14.34 6.63 -1.81
C VAL A 120 13.49 5.53 -2.41
N GLY A 121 13.55 5.37 -3.73
CA GLY A 121 12.90 4.31 -4.49
C GLY A 121 13.86 3.21 -4.88
N LYS A 122 13.48 1.97 -4.63
CA LYS A 122 14.13 0.77 -5.15
C LYS A 122 13.31 0.24 -6.33
N ARG A 123 13.96 -0.37 -7.33
CA ARG A 123 13.20 -1.01 -8.42
C ARG A 123 12.28 -2.08 -7.85
N ALA A 124 11.03 -2.12 -8.32
CA ALA A 124 10.12 -3.18 -7.97
C ALA A 124 10.73 -4.52 -8.41
N PRO A 125 10.78 -5.53 -7.52
CA PRO A 125 11.47 -6.78 -7.80
C PRO A 125 10.70 -7.62 -8.81
N VAL A 126 11.41 -8.49 -9.52
CA VAL A 126 10.78 -9.62 -10.23
C VAL A 126 10.47 -10.70 -9.21
N ILE A 127 9.19 -11.05 -9.08
CA ILE A 127 8.72 -12.13 -8.22
C ILE A 127 8.44 -13.35 -9.11
N LYS A 128 9.20 -14.44 -8.91
CA LYS A 128 9.15 -15.63 -9.76
C LYS A 128 8.03 -16.60 -9.39
N ASP A 129 7.51 -16.50 -8.17
CA ASP A 129 6.42 -17.35 -7.71
C ASP A 129 5.15 -17.03 -8.49
N THR A 130 4.57 -18.06 -9.09
CA THR A 130 3.30 -17.99 -9.80
C THR A 130 2.33 -18.98 -9.19
N GLU A 131 1.03 -18.67 -9.26
CA GLU A 131 -0.02 -19.63 -8.94
C GLU A 131 -0.08 -20.71 -10.04
N ASP A 132 0.65 -21.81 -9.86
CA ASP A 132 0.74 -22.92 -10.81
C ASP A 132 0.06 -24.21 -10.30
N GLY A 133 -0.76 -24.11 -9.23
CA GLY A 133 -1.47 -25.25 -8.62
C GLY A 133 -0.59 -26.16 -7.75
N LYS A 134 0.72 -25.88 -7.64
CA LYS A 134 1.65 -26.68 -6.84
C LYS A 134 1.66 -26.30 -5.36
N TRP A 135 1.28 -25.07 -5.04
CA TRP A 135 1.23 -24.55 -3.67
C TRP A 135 0.12 -25.23 -2.84
N LYS A 136 0.49 -25.87 -1.73
CA LYS A 136 -0.41 -26.55 -0.80
C LYS A 136 -0.54 -25.79 0.53
N PRO A 137 -1.73 -25.82 1.18
CA PRO A 137 -1.90 -25.27 2.52
C PRO A 137 -0.99 -25.96 3.54
N GLY A 138 -0.22 -25.16 4.28
CA GLY A 138 0.57 -25.59 5.43
C GLY A 138 -0.25 -25.55 6.73
N LYS A 139 0.43 -25.33 7.86
CA LYS A 139 -0.23 -25.22 9.17
C LYS A 139 -0.87 -23.84 9.36
N PRO A 140 -2.18 -23.75 9.65
CA PRO A 140 -2.85 -22.47 9.92
C PRO A 140 -2.28 -21.76 11.15
N VAL A 141 -2.27 -20.43 11.09
CA VAL A 141 -1.88 -19.51 12.15
C VAL A 141 -3.07 -18.61 12.47
N GLU A 142 -3.58 -18.71 13.69
CA GLU A 142 -4.64 -17.82 14.19
C GLU A 142 -4.01 -16.47 14.58
N LEU A 143 -4.14 -15.47 13.69
CA LEU A 143 -3.63 -14.12 13.97
C LEU A 143 -4.46 -13.43 15.04
N PHE A 144 -5.78 -13.61 15.02
CA PHE A 144 -6.63 -13.24 16.13
C PHE A 144 -6.97 -14.46 16.99
N ASN A 145 -6.54 -14.43 18.25
CA ASN A 145 -6.66 -15.55 19.18
C ASN A 145 -7.99 -15.59 19.95
N GLY A 146 -8.90 -14.63 19.70
CA GLY A 146 -10.20 -14.52 20.39
C GLY A 146 -10.12 -14.04 21.84
N LYS A 147 -8.95 -13.59 22.33
CA LYS A 147 -8.73 -13.24 23.74
C LYS A 147 -8.12 -11.86 23.92
N ASP A 148 -7.10 -11.53 23.15
CA ASP A 148 -6.32 -10.31 23.32
C ASP A 148 -5.65 -9.87 22.00
N LEU A 149 -4.87 -8.80 22.08
CA LEU A 149 -4.14 -8.21 20.95
C LEU A 149 -2.64 -8.57 20.97
N SER A 150 -2.22 -9.63 21.67
CA SER A 150 -0.79 -9.98 21.84
C SER A 150 -0.04 -10.26 20.54
N ASN A 151 -0.76 -10.63 19.47
CA ASN A 151 -0.20 -10.83 18.13
C ASN A 151 -0.07 -9.55 17.30
N TRP A 152 -0.40 -8.38 17.86
CA TRP A 152 -0.55 -7.14 17.13
C TRP A 152 0.26 -6.00 17.73
N SER A 153 0.73 -5.12 16.86
CA SER A 153 1.40 -3.87 17.22
C SER A 153 0.76 -2.70 16.49
N ALA A 154 1.01 -1.49 17.00
CA ALA A 154 0.49 -0.27 16.43
C ALA A 154 1.39 0.23 15.29
N LEU A 155 0.82 0.57 14.12
CA LEU A 155 1.59 1.05 12.98
C LEU A 155 2.28 2.39 13.24
N VAL A 156 1.56 3.34 13.87
CA VAL A 156 2.06 4.69 14.15
C VAL A 156 2.51 4.78 15.62
N PRO A 157 3.82 4.88 15.91
CA PRO A 157 4.31 5.02 17.28
C PRO A 157 3.76 6.27 17.95
N GLY A 158 3.42 6.18 19.24
CA GLY A 158 2.89 7.30 20.03
C GLY A 158 1.40 7.61 19.81
N LYS A 159 0.76 7.06 18.76
CA LYS A 159 -0.70 7.13 18.61
C LYS A 159 -1.34 5.99 19.43
N PRO A 160 -2.35 6.27 20.28
CA PRO A 160 -3.08 5.23 21.02
C PRO A 160 -3.61 4.13 20.09
N LEU A 161 -3.57 2.88 20.55
CA LEU A 161 -3.98 1.73 19.74
C LEU A 161 -5.43 1.89 19.27
N GLY A 162 -6.36 2.17 20.19
CA GLY A 162 -7.77 2.36 19.85
C GLY A 162 -8.52 1.07 19.53
N TRP A 163 -7.97 -0.09 19.91
CA TRP A 163 -8.56 -1.42 19.74
C TRP A 163 -8.82 -2.08 21.09
N THR A 164 -9.90 -2.86 21.16
CA THR A 164 -10.25 -3.68 22.32
C THR A 164 -10.70 -5.08 21.88
N VAL A 165 -10.77 -6.01 22.83
CA VAL A 165 -11.38 -7.32 22.63
C VAL A 165 -12.51 -7.48 23.64
N ASP A 166 -13.72 -7.72 23.16
CA ASP A 166 -14.89 -8.05 23.99
C ASP A 166 -15.55 -9.33 23.45
N LYS A 167 -15.83 -10.30 24.33
CA LYS A 167 -16.52 -11.56 24.00
C LYS A 167 -15.97 -12.27 22.75
N GLY A 168 -14.64 -12.28 22.60
CA GLY A 168 -13.97 -12.90 21.45
C GLY A 168 -14.08 -12.14 20.14
N ILE A 169 -14.41 -10.85 20.19
CA ILE A 169 -14.48 -9.95 19.04
C ILE A 169 -13.48 -8.81 19.24
N MET A 170 -12.56 -8.67 18.31
CA MET A 170 -11.68 -7.51 18.19
C MET A 170 -12.47 -6.36 17.57
N ASN A 171 -12.42 -5.17 18.16
CA ASN A 171 -13.12 -3.99 17.66
C ASN A 171 -12.30 -2.71 17.89
N ASN A 172 -12.53 -1.68 17.08
CA ASN A 172 -11.89 -0.37 17.23
C ASN A 172 -12.88 0.79 17.37
N ILE A 173 -12.37 1.89 17.93
CA ILE A 173 -12.96 3.21 17.72
C ILE A 173 -12.58 3.76 16.34
N ALA A 174 -13.45 4.57 15.74
CA ALA A 174 -13.12 5.28 14.52
C ALA A 174 -11.85 6.14 14.72
N GLY A 175 -10.94 6.12 13.75
CA GLY A 175 -9.66 6.82 13.84
C GLY A 175 -8.61 6.15 14.72
N ALA A 176 -8.78 4.89 15.11
CA ALA A 176 -7.79 4.06 15.81
C ALA A 176 -6.45 3.94 15.04
N ASN A 177 -5.44 3.38 15.69
CA ASN A 177 -4.20 3.01 14.99
C ASN A 177 -4.45 1.82 14.06
N ASN A 178 -3.65 1.66 13.02
CA ASN A 178 -3.71 0.43 12.23
C ASN A 178 -2.97 -0.68 13.01
N LEU A 179 -3.53 -1.89 12.99
CA LEU A 179 -2.88 -3.05 13.58
C LEU A 179 -1.93 -3.69 12.56
N VAL A 180 -0.79 -4.15 13.03
CA VAL A 180 0.22 -4.89 12.24
C VAL A 180 0.54 -6.17 12.98
N SER A 181 0.36 -7.33 12.31
CA SER A 181 0.66 -8.63 12.91
C SER A 181 2.15 -8.79 13.19
N SER A 182 2.49 -9.46 14.29
CA SER A 182 3.87 -9.79 14.64
C SER A 182 4.50 -10.78 13.66
N GLN A 183 3.70 -11.70 13.12
CA GLN A 183 4.14 -12.68 12.12
C GLN A 183 4.12 -12.08 10.71
N THR A 184 4.99 -12.58 9.84
CA THR A 184 5.05 -12.21 8.42
C THR A 184 4.83 -13.43 7.53
N PHE A 185 4.28 -13.20 6.35
CA PHE A 185 3.84 -14.24 5.43
C PHE A 185 4.28 -13.91 4.00
N TRP A 186 4.65 -14.95 3.25
CA TRP A 186 4.96 -14.84 1.82
C TRP A 186 3.75 -15.27 0.99
N ASN A 187 3.69 -16.54 0.60
CA ASN A 187 2.52 -17.11 -0.05
C ASN A 187 1.58 -17.66 1.01
N PHE A 188 0.30 -17.36 0.92
CA PHE A 188 -0.66 -17.76 1.94
C PHE A 188 -2.10 -17.79 1.41
N GLU A 189 -2.93 -18.50 2.16
CA GLU A 189 -4.38 -18.29 2.21
C GLU A 189 -4.72 -17.54 3.50
N LEU A 190 -5.70 -16.65 3.44
CA LEU A 190 -6.21 -15.90 4.59
C LEU A 190 -7.72 -16.07 4.64
N HIS A 191 -8.22 -16.44 5.81
CA HIS A 191 -9.65 -16.43 6.13
C HIS A 191 -9.93 -15.33 7.17
N GLY A 192 -10.88 -14.45 6.88
CA GLY A 192 -11.25 -13.35 7.76
C GLY A 192 -12.77 -13.24 7.91
N GLU A 193 -13.24 -13.01 9.13
CA GLU A 193 -14.64 -12.78 9.43
C GLU A 193 -14.80 -11.42 10.12
N PHE A 194 -15.51 -10.51 9.45
CA PHE A 194 -15.63 -9.12 9.87
C PHE A 194 -17.06 -8.60 9.72
N ARG A 195 -17.40 -7.55 10.48
CA ARG A 195 -18.60 -6.74 10.25
C ARG A 195 -18.28 -5.28 10.53
N LEU A 196 -19.11 -4.40 10.02
CA LEU A 196 -18.91 -2.96 10.13
C LEU A 196 -20.23 -2.24 10.39
N GLY A 197 -20.13 -1.05 10.99
CA GLY A 197 -21.24 -0.12 11.16
C GLY A 197 -21.54 0.68 9.88
N VAL A 198 -22.67 1.38 9.90
CA VAL A 198 -23.10 2.26 8.79
C VAL A 198 -22.04 3.33 8.51
N GLY A 199 -21.71 3.52 7.24
CA GLY A 199 -20.73 4.51 6.75
C GLY A 199 -19.28 4.19 7.08
N SER A 200 -18.97 2.99 7.60
CA SER A 200 -17.62 2.62 7.96
C SER A 200 -16.74 2.27 6.75
N ASN A 201 -15.44 2.46 6.92
CA ASN A 201 -14.39 2.14 5.96
C ASN A 201 -13.17 1.59 6.73
N ALA A 202 -12.64 0.47 6.27
CA ALA A 202 -11.50 -0.25 6.82
C ALA A 202 -10.85 -1.07 5.68
N GLY A 203 -9.91 -1.95 6.02
CA GLY A 203 -9.26 -2.79 5.02
C GLY A 203 -8.28 -3.78 5.62
N LEU A 204 -7.97 -4.83 4.87
CA LEU A 204 -6.93 -5.79 5.20
C LEU A 204 -5.70 -5.57 4.32
N GLY A 205 -4.54 -5.39 4.95
CA GLY A 205 -3.27 -5.22 4.28
C GLY A 205 -2.54 -6.53 4.16
N LEU A 206 -2.47 -7.08 2.96
CA LEU A 206 -1.71 -8.27 2.65
C LEU A 206 -0.22 -7.90 2.51
N ARG A 207 0.65 -8.60 3.23
CA ARG A 207 2.09 -8.32 3.32
C ARG A 207 2.43 -6.87 3.68
N GLY A 208 1.53 -6.17 4.39
CA GLY A 208 1.67 -4.76 4.74
C GLY A 208 1.64 -3.79 3.55
N ARG A 209 1.11 -4.22 2.39
CA ARG A 209 1.23 -3.44 1.14
C ARG A 209 0.11 -3.56 0.11
N TYR A 210 -0.74 -4.58 0.19
CA TYR A 210 -1.85 -4.77 -0.75
C TYR A 210 -3.18 -4.78 0.00
N GLU A 211 -3.98 -3.74 -0.19
CA GLU A 211 -5.22 -3.51 0.53
C GLU A 211 -6.38 -4.19 -0.16
N VAL A 212 -7.00 -5.13 0.55
CA VAL A 212 -8.33 -5.62 0.23
C VAL A 212 -9.34 -4.82 1.03
N GLN A 213 -10.14 -4.06 0.31
CA GLN A 213 -11.00 -3.01 0.85
C GLN A 213 -12.16 -3.58 1.68
N ILE A 214 -12.54 -2.92 2.78
CA ILE A 214 -13.73 -3.20 3.59
C ILE A 214 -14.53 -1.91 3.75
N ILE A 215 -15.74 -1.81 3.19
CA ILE A 215 -16.50 -0.55 3.24
C ILE A 215 -18.01 -0.79 3.27
N ASP A 216 -18.78 0.18 3.79
CA ASP A 216 -20.24 0.16 3.71
C ASP A 216 -20.73 0.52 2.29
N ASP A 217 -20.85 -0.49 1.45
CA ASP A 217 -21.31 -0.38 0.07
C ASP A 217 -22.37 -1.42 -0.33
N TYR A 218 -23.04 -2.07 0.63
CA TYR A 218 -24.11 -3.02 0.33
C TYR A 218 -25.15 -2.44 -0.64
N GLY A 219 -25.45 -3.19 -1.70
CA GLY A 219 -26.42 -2.81 -2.73
C GLY A 219 -25.90 -1.78 -3.74
N LYS A 220 -24.65 -1.33 -3.66
CA LYS A 220 -24.00 -0.48 -4.67
C LYS A 220 -23.33 -1.34 -5.74
N ALA A 221 -23.16 -0.76 -6.94
CA ALA A 221 -22.39 -1.39 -8.01
C ALA A 221 -20.92 -1.61 -7.59
N PRO A 222 -20.23 -2.66 -8.09
CA PRO A 222 -18.82 -2.88 -7.79
C PRO A 222 -17.95 -1.71 -8.27
N ASP A 223 -17.01 -1.30 -7.43
CA ASP A 223 -16.11 -0.17 -7.64
C ASP A 223 -14.67 -0.53 -7.24
N THR A 224 -13.67 0.16 -7.77
CA THR A 224 -12.25 -0.04 -7.41
C THR A 224 -11.92 0.34 -5.95
N HIS A 225 -12.85 1.00 -5.26
CA HIS A 225 -12.78 1.33 -3.83
C HIS A 225 -13.92 0.68 -3.03
N GLY A 226 -14.62 -0.30 -3.61
CA GLY A 226 -15.68 -1.08 -2.98
C GLY A 226 -15.18 -2.35 -2.28
N THR A 227 -16.07 -3.03 -1.55
CA THR A 227 -15.78 -4.26 -0.81
C THR A 227 -15.16 -5.32 -1.72
N GLY A 228 -14.04 -5.90 -1.29
CA GLY A 228 -13.32 -6.95 -2.01
C GLY A 228 -12.44 -6.45 -3.16
N ALA A 229 -12.44 -5.14 -3.46
CA ALA A 229 -11.49 -4.55 -4.39
C ALA A 229 -10.06 -4.66 -3.86
N LEU A 230 -9.11 -4.88 -4.77
CA LEU A 230 -7.74 -4.48 -4.49
C LEU A 230 -7.68 -2.96 -4.68
N TYR A 231 -7.58 -2.22 -3.58
CA TYR A 231 -7.90 -0.79 -3.52
C TYR A 231 -7.22 0.02 -4.63
N SER A 232 -8.03 0.71 -5.44
CA SER A 232 -7.59 1.54 -6.57
C SER A 232 -6.81 0.79 -7.67
N ARG A 233 -6.89 -0.55 -7.70
CA ARG A 233 -6.16 -1.41 -8.65
C ARG A 233 -7.09 -2.32 -9.42
N ILE A 234 -7.79 -3.21 -8.72
CA ILE A 234 -8.56 -4.28 -9.34
C ILE A 234 -9.99 -4.17 -8.81
N LYS A 235 -10.89 -3.86 -9.72
CA LYS A 235 -12.33 -3.82 -9.46
C LYS A 235 -12.84 -5.25 -9.26
N PRO A 236 -13.63 -5.54 -8.21
CA PRO A 236 -14.31 -6.82 -8.08
C PRO A 236 -15.32 -7.00 -9.21
N ARG A 237 -15.55 -8.25 -9.65
CA ARG A 237 -16.53 -8.53 -10.72
C ARG A 237 -17.97 -8.21 -10.31
N GLU A 238 -18.26 -8.35 -9.02
CA GLU A 238 -19.56 -8.14 -8.41
C GLU A 238 -19.38 -7.70 -6.96
N ASN A 239 -20.38 -7.01 -6.42
CA ASN A 239 -20.41 -6.65 -5.01
C ASN A 239 -21.17 -7.73 -4.23
N ALA A 240 -20.44 -8.51 -3.45
CA ALA A 240 -20.98 -9.56 -2.59
C ALA A 240 -20.98 -9.17 -1.10
N ALA A 241 -20.89 -7.87 -0.77
CA ALA A 241 -21.01 -7.38 0.59
C ALA A 241 -22.38 -7.70 1.19
N LYS A 242 -22.44 -7.81 2.51
CA LYS A 242 -23.69 -7.83 3.30
C LYS A 242 -23.95 -6.48 3.95
N LYS A 243 -25.19 -6.29 4.42
CA LYS A 243 -25.60 -5.07 5.13
C LYS A 243 -24.72 -4.80 6.36
N PRO A 244 -24.55 -3.52 6.75
CA PRO A 244 -23.93 -3.18 8.03
C PRO A 244 -24.52 -3.97 9.21
N GLY A 245 -23.66 -4.42 10.11
CA GLY A 245 -24.00 -5.28 11.24
C GLY A 245 -24.00 -6.79 10.95
N GLU A 246 -24.04 -7.20 9.67
CA GLU A 246 -23.92 -8.61 9.29
C GLU A 246 -22.46 -9.06 9.12
N TRP A 247 -22.19 -10.32 9.47
CA TRP A 247 -20.87 -10.92 9.30
C TRP A 247 -20.58 -11.24 7.83
N ASN A 248 -19.54 -10.59 7.32
CA ASN A 248 -18.91 -10.84 6.05
C ASN A 248 -17.72 -11.79 6.23
N THR A 249 -17.41 -12.53 5.17
CA THR A 249 -16.26 -13.46 5.11
C THR A 249 -15.39 -13.10 3.94
N TYR A 250 -14.07 -13.13 4.15
CA TYR A 250 -13.06 -13.12 3.11
C TYR A 250 -12.29 -14.42 3.12
N ASP A 251 -12.15 -15.03 1.94
CA ASP A 251 -11.14 -16.05 1.66
C ASP A 251 -10.22 -15.50 0.56
N ILE A 252 -8.97 -15.27 0.92
CA ILE A 252 -7.98 -14.61 0.06
C ILE A 252 -6.81 -15.56 -0.15
N ARG A 253 -6.40 -15.75 -1.39
CA ARG A 253 -5.20 -16.50 -1.73
C ARG A 253 -4.23 -15.59 -2.46
N LEU A 254 -3.00 -15.51 -1.95
CA LEU A 254 -1.93 -14.70 -2.54
C LEU A 254 -0.68 -15.54 -2.75
N VAL A 255 -0.29 -15.72 -4.01
CA VAL A 255 0.94 -16.42 -4.42
C VAL A 255 1.76 -15.51 -5.33
N GLY A 256 2.98 -15.18 -4.92
CA GLY A 256 3.78 -14.17 -5.61
C GLY A 256 3.01 -12.85 -5.70
N ARG A 257 2.58 -12.48 -6.91
CA ARG A 257 1.66 -11.34 -7.17
C ARG A 257 0.27 -11.76 -7.65
N THR A 258 -0.03 -13.04 -7.72
CA THR A 258 -1.34 -13.54 -8.13
C THR A 258 -2.28 -13.59 -6.94
N VAL A 259 -3.37 -12.84 -6.98
CA VAL A 259 -4.39 -12.76 -5.93
C VAL A 259 -5.74 -13.30 -6.41
N THR A 260 -6.37 -14.11 -5.57
CA THR A 260 -7.78 -14.49 -5.65
C THR A 260 -8.46 -14.01 -4.38
N ILE A 261 -9.62 -13.37 -4.51
CA ILE A 261 -10.43 -12.85 -3.39
C ILE A 261 -11.83 -13.39 -3.54
N ILE A 262 -12.33 -14.01 -2.48
CA ILE A 262 -13.69 -14.52 -2.34
C ILE A 262 -14.35 -13.75 -1.20
N VAL A 263 -15.55 -13.23 -1.46
CA VAL A 263 -16.36 -12.51 -0.50
C VAL A 263 -17.66 -13.27 -0.31
N ASN A 264 -17.96 -13.71 0.90
CA ASN A 264 -19.21 -14.43 1.20
C ASN A 264 -19.47 -15.64 0.27
N GLY A 265 -18.42 -16.40 -0.03
CA GLY A 265 -18.47 -17.57 -0.93
C GLY A 265 -18.51 -17.23 -2.42
N VAL A 266 -18.58 -15.95 -2.78
CA VAL A 266 -18.55 -15.47 -4.16
C VAL A 266 -17.13 -15.02 -4.49
N THR A 267 -16.46 -15.70 -5.42
CA THR A 267 -15.17 -15.20 -5.93
C THR A 267 -15.42 -13.83 -6.57
N VAL A 268 -14.67 -12.79 -6.22
CA VAL A 268 -14.86 -11.44 -6.80
C VAL A 268 -13.66 -10.99 -7.64
N ILE A 269 -12.47 -11.50 -7.30
CA ILE A 269 -11.24 -11.36 -8.09
C ILE A 269 -10.66 -12.76 -8.22
N ASP A 270 -10.34 -13.18 -9.45
CA ASP A 270 -9.82 -14.52 -9.74
C ASP A 270 -8.45 -14.44 -10.39
N ARG A 271 -7.42 -14.90 -9.67
CA ARG A 271 -6.04 -15.05 -10.14
C ARG A 271 -5.48 -13.82 -10.87
N ALA A 272 -5.79 -12.63 -10.38
CA ALA A 272 -5.35 -11.37 -10.98
C ALA A 272 -3.95 -10.97 -10.47
N GLU A 273 -3.19 -10.24 -11.28
CA GLU A 273 -1.85 -9.76 -10.89
C GLU A 273 -1.93 -8.44 -10.11
N VAL A 274 -1.23 -8.39 -8.97
CA VAL A 274 -1.03 -7.18 -8.18
C VAL A 274 0.13 -6.37 -8.76
N GLU A 275 -0.15 -5.27 -9.44
CA GLU A 275 0.88 -4.49 -10.16
C GLU A 275 1.90 -3.78 -9.24
N GLY A 276 1.52 -3.49 -7.99
CA GLY A 276 2.33 -2.75 -7.03
C GLY A 276 1.56 -2.40 -5.76
N LEU A 277 2.11 -1.47 -4.97
CA LEU A 277 1.58 -1.11 -3.65
C LEU A 277 0.20 -0.41 -3.73
N THR A 278 -0.61 -0.50 -2.68
CA THR A 278 -1.88 0.23 -2.51
C THR A 278 -1.81 1.23 -1.35
N ALA A 279 -2.92 1.91 -1.04
CA ALA A 279 -2.98 3.05 -0.12
C ALA A 279 -2.47 2.78 1.31
N MET A 280 -2.72 1.58 1.85
CA MET A 280 -2.28 1.22 3.21
C MET A 280 -0.83 0.72 3.33
N ALA A 281 -0.07 0.75 2.24
CA ALA A 281 1.27 0.20 2.23
C ALA A 281 2.19 0.94 3.22
N HIS A 282 2.85 0.19 4.08
CA HIS A 282 3.89 0.65 5.00
C HIS A 282 5.16 -0.19 4.92
N ASP A 283 5.14 -1.24 4.08
CA ASP A 283 6.30 -2.02 3.70
C ASP A 283 6.50 -1.97 2.17
N PRO A 284 7.52 -1.26 1.66
CA PRO A 284 7.80 -1.17 0.23
C PRO A 284 8.50 -2.44 -0.34
N ASN A 285 8.94 -3.38 0.50
CA ASN A 285 9.81 -4.47 0.06
C ASN A 285 9.02 -5.66 -0.48
N GLU A 286 8.55 -5.54 -1.72
CA GLU A 286 7.72 -6.58 -2.36
C GLU A 286 8.36 -7.97 -2.41
N ALA A 287 9.68 -8.09 -2.36
CA ALA A 287 10.42 -9.36 -2.46
C ALA A 287 10.51 -10.14 -1.14
N THR A 288 10.02 -9.60 -0.03
CA THR A 288 10.10 -10.24 1.29
C THR A 288 8.71 -10.57 1.83
N PRO A 289 8.61 -11.58 2.72
CA PRO A 289 7.43 -11.76 3.56
C PRO A 289 7.05 -10.46 4.25
N GLY A 290 5.75 -10.25 4.47
CA GLY A 290 5.24 -9.06 5.16
C GLY A 290 4.09 -9.39 6.10
N PRO A 291 3.73 -8.47 7.00
CA PRO A 291 2.67 -8.69 7.97
C PRO A 291 1.28 -8.69 7.34
N ILE A 292 0.28 -9.13 8.09
CA ILE A 292 -1.11 -8.76 7.83
C ILE A 292 -1.43 -7.51 8.64
N SER A 293 -2.18 -6.59 8.05
CA SER A 293 -2.60 -5.36 8.73
C SER A 293 -4.11 -5.18 8.69
N VAL A 294 -4.63 -4.53 9.73
CA VAL A 294 -6.04 -4.14 9.81
C VAL A 294 -6.12 -2.63 9.92
N GLN A 295 -6.82 -2.00 8.98
CA GLN A 295 -7.03 -0.56 8.99
C GLN A 295 -8.07 -0.18 10.05
N GLY A 296 -7.70 0.73 10.95
CA GLY A 296 -8.59 1.28 11.97
C GLY A 296 -8.62 2.82 11.97
N ASP A 297 -7.84 3.47 11.11
CA ASP A 297 -7.68 4.92 11.06
C ASP A 297 -8.84 5.68 10.37
N HIS A 298 -9.84 4.94 9.88
CA HIS A 298 -11.09 5.47 9.33
C HIS A 298 -12.29 5.07 10.23
N GLY A 299 -13.14 4.16 9.78
CA GLY A 299 -14.34 3.74 10.49
C GLY A 299 -14.10 2.59 11.48
N ALA A 300 -15.16 2.24 12.23
CA ALA A 300 -15.15 1.11 13.14
C ALA A 300 -15.41 -0.21 12.40
N VAL A 301 -14.63 -1.24 12.70
CA VAL A 301 -14.75 -2.60 12.20
C VAL A 301 -14.62 -3.58 13.36
N GLU A 302 -15.36 -4.68 13.27
CA GLU A 302 -15.30 -5.78 14.21
C GLU A 302 -14.79 -7.02 13.48
N ILE A 303 -13.86 -7.75 14.10
CA ILE A 303 -13.26 -8.98 13.57
C ILE A 303 -13.40 -10.06 14.64
N ARG A 304 -14.03 -11.18 14.28
CA ARG A 304 -14.13 -12.36 15.17
C ARG A 304 -13.16 -13.47 14.83
N LYS A 305 -12.66 -13.50 13.59
CA LYS A 305 -11.72 -14.51 13.13
C LYS A 305 -10.78 -13.93 12.09
N LEU A 306 -9.50 -14.24 12.23
CA LEU A 306 -8.49 -13.92 11.22
C LEU A 306 -7.40 -14.98 11.29
N THR A 307 -7.39 -15.85 10.28
CA THR A 307 -6.51 -17.02 10.19
C THR A 307 -5.69 -16.89 8.91
N VAL A 308 -4.38 -17.16 8.99
CA VAL A 308 -3.50 -17.21 7.83
C VAL A 308 -2.88 -18.60 7.73
N THR A 309 -3.01 -19.23 6.57
CA THR A 309 -2.42 -20.53 6.27
C THR A 309 -1.28 -20.32 5.27
N PRO A 310 -0.01 -20.40 5.71
CA PRO A 310 1.13 -20.31 4.80
C PRO A 310 1.04 -21.39 3.73
N LEU A 311 1.40 -21.05 2.50
CA LEU A 311 1.47 -21.98 1.39
C LEU A 311 2.88 -22.53 1.26
N VAL A 312 2.98 -23.85 1.11
CA VAL A 312 4.22 -24.59 0.94
C VAL A 312 4.24 -25.27 -0.42
N ARG A 313 5.43 -25.53 -0.94
CA ARG A 313 5.66 -26.34 -2.13
C ARG A 313 6.26 -27.67 -1.75
#